data_AF-A0A497KIE2-F1
#
_entry.id   AF-A0A497KIE2-F1
#
_cell.length_a   1.000
_cell.length_b   1.000
_cell.length_c   1.000
_cell.angle_alpha   90.00
_cell.angle_beta   90.00
_cell.angle_gamma   90.00
#
_symmetry.space_group_name_H-M   'P 1'
#
loop_
_entity.id
_entity.type
_entity.pdbx_description
1 polymer ?
#
loop_
_entity_poly.entity_id
_entity_poly.type
_entity_poly.pdbx_seq_one_letter_code
_entity_poly.pdbx_strand_id
1 'polypeptide(L)'
;HEKYGISGVGIDKSPYFIEDCKAAKTKRAPEADIEYLLMDGKDYQPSEQFDLACCMGASWIWGGIRDTLEALTSMTKPGGLLVLGEPYWLKEPDPEYLVMEGCKREDFHSHRENVLMGDEYGVTCVYTLVSDYMDWDEYEAPHWWAVSEYSDEHPDDPDLPEIWEYLRKSRETYLKHGRDTMNWCLYVYRKPVHPML
;
A
#
# COMPACT_ATOMS: atom_id res chain seq x y z
N HIS A 1 -6.51 18.74 0.21
CA HIS A 1 -7.20 19.97 0.63
C HIS A 1 -6.24 21.15 0.88
N GLU A 2 -5.22 21.02 1.75
CA GLU A 2 -4.27 22.11 2.12
C GLU A 2 -3.58 22.80 0.93
N LYS A 3 -3.35 22.09 -0.19
CA LYS A 3 -2.69 22.64 -1.39
C LYS A 3 -3.54 22.61 -2.66
N TYR A 4 -4.42 21.61 -2.82
CA TYR A 4 -5.10 21.32 -4.08
C TYR A 4 -6.63 21.21 -3.98
N GLY A 5 -7.23 21.49 -2.82
CA GLY A 5 -8.71 21.50 -2.69
C GLY A 5 -9.42 20.17 -2.98
N ILE A 6 -8.73 19.04 -2.94
CA ILE A 6 -9.32 17.71 -3.21
C ILE A 6 -10.40 17.34 -2.17
N SER A 7 -11.46 16.67 -2.66
CA SER A 7 -12.45 15.92 -1.89
C SER A 7 -12.31 14.42 -2.16
N GLY A 8 -12.91 13.57 -1.32
CA GLY A 8 -12.90 12.13 -1.58
C GLY A 8 -13.36 11.25 -0.43
N VAL A 9 -13.20 9.95 -0.61
CA VAL A 9 -13.58 8.91 0.35
C VAL A 9 -12.35 8.06 0.67
N GLY A 10 -12.06 7.88 1.96
CA GLY A 10 -11.06 6.94 2.47
C GLY A 10 -11.74 5.74 3.12
N ILE A 11 -11.25 4.54 2.85
CA ILE A 11 -11.85 3.30 3.33
C ILE A 11 -10.78 2.47 4.01
N ASP A 12 -11.07 1.97 5.20
CA ASP A 12 -10.22 1.03 5.92
C ASP A 12 -11.08 0.13 6.82
N LYS A 13 -10.64 -1.10 7.05
CA LYS A 13 -11.32 -2.06 7.96
C LYS A 13 -10.92 -1.85 9.42
N SER A 14 -9.85 -1.11 9.68
CA SER A 14 -9.31 -0.82 11.00
C SER A 14 -10.04 0.37 11.62
N PRO A 15 -10.77 0.17 12.74
CA PRO A 15 -11.40 1.28 13.44
C PRO A 15 -10.36 2.30 13.92
N TYR A 16 -9.17 1.84 14.34
CA TYR A 16 -8.09 2.68 14.83
C TYR A 16 -7.54 3.62 13.75
N PHE A 17 -7.29 3.10 12.54
CA PHE A 17 -6.79 3.95 11.44
C PHE A 17 -7.84 4.94 10.94
N ILE A 18 -9.13 4.58 10.99
CA ILE A 18 -10.21 5.51 10.68
C ILE A 18 -10.29 6.64 11.72
N GLU A 19 -10.12 6.33 13.00
CA GLU A 19 -10.07 7.32 14.08
C GLU A 19 -8.87 8.27 13.92
N ASP A 20 -7.68 7.72 13.65
CA ASP A 20 -6.47 8.51 13.39
C ASP A 20 -6.62 9.42 12.16
N CYS A 21 -7.19 8.91 11.07
CA CYS A 21 -7.50 9.69 9.87
C CYS A 21 -8.45 10.87 10.16
N LYS A 22 -9.49 10.63 10.97
CA LYS A 22 -10.44 11.68 11.40
C LYS A 22 -9.78 12.72 12.29
N ALA A 23 -8.94 12.31 13.24
CA ALA A 23 -8.19 13.21 14.11
C ALA A 23 -7.20 14.05 13.30
N ALA A 24 -6.46 13.43 12.37
CA ALA A 24 -5.51 14.11 11.48
C ALA A 24 -6.20 15.13 10.57
N LYS A 25 -7.34 14.76 9.97
CA LYS A 25 -8.19 15.68 9.18
C LYS A 25 -8.59 16.89 10.03
N THR A 26 -9.15 16.67 11.22
CA THR A 26 -9.61 17.75 12.11
C THR A 26 -8.48 18.71 12.47
N LYS A 27 -7.28 18.20 12.70
CA LYS A 27 -6.11 18.99 13.09
C LYS A 27 -5.50 19.78 11.92
N ARG A 28 -5.42 19.17 10.74
CA ARG A 28 -4.63 19.69 9.61
C ARG A 28 -5.48 20.36 8.54
N ALA A 29 -6.62 19.77 8.23
CA ALA A 29 -7.50 20.21 7.15
C ALA A 29 -8.97 20.09 7.58
N PRO A 30 -9.42 20.89 8.57
CA PRO A 30 -10.78 20.78 9.12
C PRO A 30 -11.87 21.00 8.06
N GLU A 31 -11.61 21.87 7.09
CA GLU A 31 -12.53 22.18 5.99
C GLU A 31 -12.50 21.13 4.87
N ALA A 32 -11.69 20.07 4.99
CA ALA A 32 -11.57 19.08 3.93
C ALA A 32 -12.86 18.29 3.74
N ASP A 33 -13.32 18.20 2.50
CA ASP A 33 -14.44 17.36 2.12
C ASP A 33 -13.97 15.90 1.91
N ILE A 34 -13.57 15.26 3.00
CA ILE A 34 -13.13 13.86 3.02
C ILE A 34 -14.03 13.06 3.96
N GLU A 35 -14.64 12.02 3.42
CA GLU A 35 -15.39 11.01 4.17
C GLU A 35 -14.50 9.81 4.49
N TYR A 36 -14.67 9.22 5.68
CA TYR A 36 -13.95 8.01 6.08
C TYR A 36 -14.94 6.90 6.44
N LEU A 37 -14.85 5.76 5.74
CA LEU A 37 -15.74 4.62 5.89
C LEU A 37 -15.00 3.44 6.55
N LEU A 38 -15.57 2.93 7.64
CA LEU A 38 -15.10 1.72 8.30
C LEU A 38 -15.76 0.51 7.64
N MET A 39 -15.07 -0.11 6.68
CA MET A 39 -15.56 -1.29 5.95
C MET A 39 -14.42 -1.99 5.21
N ASP A 40 -14.69 -3.20 4.69
CA ASP A 40 -13.81 -3.83 3.72
C ASP A 40 -13.87 -3.06 2.39
N GLY A 41 -12.71 -2.73 1.82
CA GLY A 41 -12.61 -2.04 0.54
C GLY A 41 -13.25 -2.82 -0.61
N LYS A 42 -13.32 -4.15 -0.51
CA LYS A 42 -13.96 -5.01 -1.52
C LYS A 42 -15.47 -4.81 -1.59
N ASP A 43 -16.09 -4.40 -0.49
CA ASP A 43 -17.54 -4.19 -0.40
C ASP A 43 -17.95 -2.78 -0.83
N TYR A 44 -16.98 -1.90 -1.08
CA TYR A 44 -17.26 -0.52 -1.46
C TYR A 44 -17.76 -0.42 -2.90
N GLN A 45 -18.93 0.20 -3.06
CA GLN A 45 -19.54 0.48 -4.36
C GLN A 45 -19.78 1.98 -4.49
N PRO A 46 -18.95 2.70 -5.27
CA PRO A 46 -19.13 4.12 -5.40
C PRO A 46 -20.35 4.45 -6.27
N SER A 47 -21.11 5.48 -5.88
CA SER A 47 -22.25 5.98 -6.66
C SER A 47 -21.84 6.72 -7.92
N GLU A 48 -20.59 7.19 -7.99
CA GLU A 48 -20.00 7.86 -9.14
C GLU A 48 -18.53 7.45 -9.30
N GLN A 49 -17.99 7.60 -10.51
CA GLN A 49 -16.57 7.37 -10.73
C GLN A 49 -15.74 8.54 -10.19
N PHE A 50 -14.48 8.28 -9.87
CA PHE A 50 -13.52 9.26 -9.37
C PHE A 50 -12.58 9.78 -10.47
N ASP A 51 -12.08 11.01 -10.29
CA ASP A 51 -10.98 11.55 -11.09
C ASP A 51 -9.65 10.86 -10.75
N LEU A 52 -9.53 10.32 -9.53
CA LEU A 52 -8.44 9.48 -9.07
C LEU A 52 -8.96 8.38 -8.14
N ALA A 53 -8.61 7.12 -8.43
CA ALA A 53 -8.83 5.99 -7.52
C ALA A 53 -7.48 5.41 -7.09
N CYS A 54 -7.33 5.02 -5.82
CA CYS A 54 -6.05 4.51 -5.33
C CYS A 54 -6.18 3.33 -4.36
N CYS A 55 -5.19 2.44 -4.41
CA CYS A 55 -4.96 1.38 -3.43
C CYS A 55 -3.48 1.39 -3.05
N MET A 56 -3.19 1.44 -1.75
CA MET A 56 -1.84 1.68 -1.23
C MET A 56 -1.41 0.50 -0.37
N GLY A 57 -0.60 -0.39 -0.94
CA GLY A 57 -0.10 -1.58 -0.24
C GLY A 57 -1.24 -2.38 0.35
N ALA A 58 -2.29 -2.65 -0.43
CA ALA A 58 -3.49 -3.35 0.04
C ALA A 58 -4.21 -4.14 -1.06
N SER A 59 -3.52 -4.49 -2.16
CA SER A 59 -4.15 -5.22 -3.28
C SER A 59 -4.72 -6.59 -2.90
N TRP A 60 -4.29 -7.16 -1.78
CA TRP A 60 -4.86 -8.37 -1.20
C TRP A 60 -6.37 -8.25 -0.91
N ILE A 61 -6.92 -7.04 -0.78
CA ILE A 61 -8.36 -6.79 -0.65
C ILE A 61 -9.12 -7.46 -1.80
N TRP A 62 -8.59 -7.36 -3.02
CA TRP A 62 -9.20 -7.95 -4.21
C TRP A 62 -8.58 -9.30 -4.61
N GLY A 63 -7.51 -9.74 -3.94
CA GLY A 63 -6.80 -10.99 -4.27
C GLY A 63 -5.51 -10.80 -5.06
N GLY A 64 -5.03 -9.54 -5.19
CA GLY A 64 -3.77 -9.20 -5.84
C GLY A 64 -3.90 -8.03 -6.82
N ILE A 65 -2.79 -7.67 -7.46
CA ILE A 65 -2.68 -6.50 -8.33
C ILE A 65 -3.68 -6.52 -9.50
N ARG A 66 -3.92 -7.69 -10.10
CA ARG A 66 -4.80 -7.86 -11.26
C ARG A 66 -6.24 -7.45 -10.96
N ASP A 67 -6.81 -8.04 -9.92
CA ASP A 67 -8.19 -7.78 -9.51
C ASP A 67 -8.33 -6.36 -8.92
N THR A 68 -7.25 -5.85 -8.32
CA THR A 68 -7.19 -4.45 -7.86
C THR A 68 -7.21 -3.46 -9.03
N LEU A 69 -6.44 -3.70 -10.08
CA LEU A 69 -6.43 -2.86 -11.28
C LEU A 69 -7.81 -2.85 -11.95
N GLU A 70 -8.48 -4.00 -12.04
CA GLU A 70 -9.86 -4.08 -12.55
C GLU A 70 -10.81 -3.24 -11.70
N ALA A 71 -10.77 -3.41 -10.38
CA ALA A 71 -11.61 -2.68 -9.44
C ALA A 71 -11.39 -1.16 -9.57
N LEU A 72 -10.15 -0.70 -9.46
CA LEU A 72 -9.82 0.73 -9.56
C LEU A 72 -10.18 1.30 -10.96
N THR A 73 -10.00 0.51 -12.02
CA THR A 73 -10.38 0.92 -13.38
C THR A 73 -11.88 1.12 -13.51
N SER A 74 -12.69 0.27 -12.89
CA SER A 74 -14.16 0.43 -12.87
C SER A 74 -14.59 1.71 -12.14
N MET A 75 -13.86 2.07 -11.07
CA MET A 75 -14.13 3.23 -10.23
C MET A 75 -13.58 4.55 -10.80
N THR A 76 -12.78 4.52 -11.86
CA THR A 76 -12.10 5.72 -12.39
C THR A 76 -12.79 6.24 -13.66
N LYS A 77 -12.95 7.57 -13.76
CA LYS A 77 -13.51 8.24 -14.94
C LYS A 77 -12.58 8.08 -16.15
N PRO A 78 -13.10 8.03 -17.39
CA PRO A 78 -12.27 8.21 -18.59
C PRO A 78 -11.44 9.50 -18.49
N GLY A 79 -10.14 9.41 -18.74
CA GLY A 79 -9.19 10.52 -18.57
C GLY A 79 -8.63 10.68 -17.15
N GLY A 80 -9.17 9.97 -16.16
CA GLY A 80 -8.71 9.96 -14.77
C GLY A 80 -7.46 9.11 -14.53
N LEU A 81 -7.01 9.10 -13.28
CA LEU A 81 -5.81 8.41 -12.83
C LEU A 81 -6.13 7.27 -11.86
N LEU A 82 -5.29 6.26 -11.87
CA LEU A 82 -5.28 5.20 -10.88
C LEU A 82 -3.90 5.19 -10.24
N VAL A 83 -3.85 5.05 -8.93
CA VAL A 83 -2.58 4.93 -8.20
C VAL A 83 -2.58 3.62 -7.44
N LEU A 84 -1.58 2.81 -7.73
CA LEU A 84 -1.39 1.52 -7.08
C LEU A 84 -0.01 1.48 -6.43
N GLY A 85 0.03 1.37 -5.11
CA GLY A 85 1.27 1.20 -4.36
C GLY A 85 1.52 -0.28 -4.08
N GLU A 86 2.54 -0.87 -4.69
CA GLU A 86 2.78 -2.31 -4.60
C GLU A 86 4.24 -2.67 -4.38
N PRO A 87 4.51 -3.71 -3.58
CA PRO A 87 5.80 -4.38 -3.58
C PRO A 87 6.06 -5.07 -4.92
N TYR A 88 7.33 -5.24 -5.24
CA TYR A 88 7.81 -5.94 -6.42
C TYR A 88 9.20 -6.55 -6.17
N TRP A 89 9.54 -7.56 -6.95
CA TRP A 89 10.85 -8.20 -6.91
C TRP A 89 11.90 -7.36 -7.65
N LEU A 90 12.95 -6.91 -6.95
CA LEU A 90 14.13 -6.29 -7.56
C LEU A 90 15.00 -7.32 -8.29
N LYS A 91 15.09 -8.51 -7.71
CA LYS A 91 15.80 -9.67 -8.20
C LYS A 91 14.98 -10.92 -7.87
N GLU A 92 15.35 -12.04 -8.48
CA GLU A 92 14.74 -13.31 -8.12
C GLU A 92 15.02 -13.62 -6.63
N PRO A 93 13.98 -13.85 -5.81
CA PRO A 93 14.14 -14.04 -4.38
C PRO A 93 14.78 -15.40 -4.07
N ASP A 94 15.63 -15.40 -3.04
CA ASP A 94 16.18 -16.65 -2.51
C ASP A 94 15.03 -17.50 -1.88
N PRO A 95 14.98 -18.82 -2.08
CA PRO A 95 14.00 -19.67 -1.41
C PRO A 95 14.01 -19.54 0.12
N GLU A 96 15.15 -19.27 0.73
CA GLU A 96 15.25 -18.99 2.17
C GLU A 96 14.49 -17.71 2.53
N TYR A 97 14.64 -16.65 1.74
CA TYR A 97 13.94 -15.39 1.96
C TYR A 97 12.42 -15.58 1.89
N LEU A 98 11.93 -16.32 0.88
CA LEU A 98 10.50 -16.63 0.76
C LEU A 98 9.94 -17.31 2.01
N VAL A 99 10.68 -18.26 2.59
CA VAL A 99 10.29 -18.93 3.85
C VAL A 99 10.35 -17.98 5.04
N MET A 100 11.37 -17.13 5.13
CA MET A 100 11.54 -16.18 6.24
C MET A 100 10.45 -15.11 6.25
N GLU A 101 10.15 -14.55 5.08
CA GLU A 101 9.10 -13.57 4.85
C GLU A 101 7.69 -14.18 4.96
N GLY A 102 7.56 -15.48 4.65
CA GLY A 102 6.27 -16.17 4.64
C GLY A 102 5.44 -15.85 3.38
N CYS A 103 6.10 -15.48 2.28
CA CYS A 103 5.47 -15.24 0.99
C CYS A 103 5.93 -16.29 -0.05
N LYS A 104 5.21 -16.34 -1.16
CA LYS A 104 5.55 -17.15 -2.33
C LYS A 104 6.16 -16.26 -3.40
N ARG A 105 6.93 -16.88 -4.30
CA ARG A 105 7.50 -16.18 -5.45
C ARG A 105 6.42 -15.49 -6.28
N GLU A 106 5.27 -16.14 -6.43
CA GLU A 106 4.15 -15.70 -7.26
C GLU A 106 3.30 -14.59 -6.63
N ASP A 107 3.50 -14.30 -5.34
CA ASP A 107 2.74 -13.25 -4.64
C ASP A 107 3.08 -11.85 -5.18
N PHE A 108 4.28 -11.69 -5.75
CA PHE A 108 4.72 -10.42 -6.36
C PHE A 108 5.32 -10.61 -7.75
N HIS A 109 5.35 -9.51 -8.49
CA HIS A 109 5.89 -9.44 -9.84
C HIS A 109 7.16 -8.59 -9.90
N SER A 110 7.80 -8.55 -11.06
CA SER A 110 8.85 -7.56 -11.35
C SER A 110 8.26 -6.18 -11.61
N HIS A 111 9.09 -5.14 -11.48
CA HIS A 111 8.72 -3.76 -11.84
C HIS A 111 8.13 -3.66 -13.25
N ARG A 112 8.78 -4.33 -14.21
CA ARG A 112 8.38 -4.31 -15.62
C ARG A 112 6.99 -4.93 -15.82
N GLU A 113 6.72 -6.05 -15.15
CA GLU A 113 5.41 -6.70 -15.23
C GLU A 113 4.32 -5.80 -14.68
N ASN A 114 4.53 -5.15 -13.53
CA ASN A 114 3.58 -4.20 -12.97
C ASN A 114 3.30 -3.04 -13.95
N VAL A 115 4.34 -2.40 -14.50
CA VAL A 115 4.20 -1.30 -15.48
C VAL A 115 3.33 -1.70 -16.69
N LEU A 116 3.56 -2.90 -17.24
CA LEU A 116 2.87 -3.37 -18.44
C LEU A 116 1.49 -3.97 -18.14
N MET A 117 1.23 -4.39 -16.91
CA MET A 117 -0.03 -5.05 -16.54
C MET A 117 -1.25 -4.17 -16.81
N GLY A 118 -1.11 -2.85 -16.67
CA GLY A 118 -2.18 -1.91 -16.98
C GLY A 118 -2.75 -2.07 -18.39
N ASP A 119 -1.91 -2.42 -19.38
CA ASP A 119 -2.33 -2.53 -20.78
C ASP A 119 -3.42 -3.59 -20.96
N GLU A 120 -3.38 -4.67 -20.17
CA GLU A 120 -4.40 -5.72 -20.16
C GLU A 120 -5.77 -5.22 -19.66
N TYR A 121 -5.79 -4.13 -18.89
CA TYR A 121 -6.99 -3.50 -18.32
C TYR A 121 -7.37 -2.19 -19.03
N GLY A 122 -6.71 -1.89 -20.17
CA GLY A 122 -6.98 -0.68 -20.95
C GLY A 122 -6.54 0.61 -20.25
N VAL A 123 -5.57 0.55 -19.33
CA VAL A 123 -4.98 1.71 -18.67
C VAL A 123 -3.47 1.72 -18.87
N THR A 124 -2.86 2.86 -19.12
CA THR A 124 -1.40 2.90 -19.38
C THR A 124 -0.66 3.42 -18.17
N CYS A 125 0.41 2.73 -17.73
CA CYS A 125 1.29 3.27 -16.70
C CYS A 125 2.05 4.48 -17.25
N VAL A 126 1.81 5.66 -16.67
CA VAL A 126 2.37 6.94 -17.15
C VAL A 126 3.43 7.51 -16.22
N TYR A 127 3.53 7.03 -14.99
CA TYR A 127 4.52 7.48 -14.02
C TYR A 127 4.76 6.42 -12.95
N THR A 128 6.00 6.36 -12.46
CA THR A 128 6.38 5.51 -11.33
C THR A 128 7.15 6.32 -10.29
N LEU A 129 6.90 6.05 -9.01
CA LEU A 129 7.72 6.52 -7.90
C LEU A 129 8.27 5.30 -7.17
N VAL A 130 9.54 5.00 -7.43
CA VAL A 130 10.22 3.82 -6.91
C VAL A 130 10.93 4.20 -5.61
N SER A 131 10.71 3.41 -4.56
CA SER A 131 11.41 3.60 -3.29
C SER A 131 12.90 3.30 -3.43
N ASP A 132 13.72 4.03 -2.69
CA ASP A 132 15.14 3.72 -2.51
C ASP A 132 15.39 2.97 -1.18
N TYR A 133 16.66 2.70 -0.89
CA TYR A 133 17.03 2.01 0.35
C TYR A 133 16.72 2.83 1.61
N MET A 134 16.76 4.17 1.51
CA MET A 134 16.46 5.04 2.62
C MET A 134 14.97 5.01 2.94
N ASP A 135 14.11 5.03 1.92
CA ASP A 135 12.66 4.90 2.10
C ASP A 135 12.31 3.59 2.86
N TRP A 136 12.99 2.49 2.55
CA TRP A 136 12.81 1.22 3.27
C TRP A 136 13.37 1.26 4.70
N ASP A 137 14.57 1.81 4.89
CA ASP A 137 15.15 1.94 6.24
C ASP A 137 14.27 2.84 7.14
N GLU A 138 13.68 3.90 6.58
CA GLU A 138 12.74 4.80 7.27
C GLU A 138 11.36 4.16 7.50
N TYR A 139 10.96 3.17 6.70
CA TYR A 139 9.77 2.38 6.93
C TYR A 139 9.98 1.32 8.04
N GLU A 140 11.13 0.64 8.04
CA GLU A 140 11.40 -0.49 8.94
C GLU A 140 11.84 -0.06 10.35
N ALA A 141 12.72 0.95 10.44
CA ALA A 141 13.31 1.34 11.72
C ALA A 141 12.29 1.80 12.78
N PRO A 142 11.18 2.50 12.44
CA PRO A 142 10.14 2.85 13.40
C PRO A 142 9.49 1.65 14.08
N HIS A 143 9.37 0.50 13.42
CA HIS A 143 8.88 -0.71 14.07
C HIS A 143 9.81 -1.16 15.20
N TRP A 144 11.12 -1.08 14.97
CA TRP A 144 12.14 -1.44 15.97
C TRP A 144 12.14 -0.47 17.14
N TRP A 145 12.01 0.82 16.84
CA TRP A 145 11.89 1.86 17.86
C TRP A 145 10.63 1.67 18.71
N ALA A 146 9.48 1.46 18.08
CA ALA A 146 8.19 1.34 18.76
C ALA A 146 8.17 0.18 19.75
N VAL A 147 8.69 -0.99 19.38
CA VAL A 147 8.78 -2.14 20.30
C VAL A 147 9.77 -1.87 21.45
N SER A 148 10.88 -1.18 21.18
CA SER A 148 11.84 -0.80 22.21
C SER A 148 11.19 0.11 23.26
N GLU A 149 10.56 1.21 22.84
CA GLU A 149 9.88 2.15 23.73
C GLU A 149 8.73 1.48 24.48
N TYR A 150 7.90 0.70 23.77
CA TYR A 150 6.78 0.01 24.38
C TYR A 150 7.23 -0.93 25.50
N SER A 151 8.35 -1.63 25.32
CA SER A 151 8.91 -2.53 26.33
C SER A 151 9.40 -1.79 27.57
N ASP A 152 9.97 -0.60 27.41
CA ASP A 152 10.43 0.23 28.52
C ASP A 152 9.24 0.81 29.31
N GLU A 153 8.15 1.16 28.62
CA GLU A 153 6.93 1.70 29.23
C GLU A 153 6.05 0.62 29.89
N HIS A 154 6.10 -0.63 29.39
CA HIS A 154 5.22 -1.72 29.80
C HIS A 154 5.99 -3.02 30.15
N PRO A 155 6.96 -2.99 31.09
CA PRO A 155 7.90 -4.10 31.32
C PRO A 155 7.23 -5.40 31.82
N ASP A 156 6.03 -5.30 32.39
CA ASP A 156 5.28 -6.45 32.93
C ASP A 156 4.23 -6.98 31.95
N ASP A 157 4.17 -6.47 30.72
CA ASP A 157 3.21 -6.95 29.73
C ASP A 157 3.55 -8.40 29.31
N PRO A 158 2.60 -9.35 29.45
CA PRO A 158 2.84 -10.77 29.20
C PRO A 158 3.14 -11.10 27.73
N ASP A 159 2.79 -10.21 26.79
CA ASP A 159 2.96 -10.43 25.36
C ASP A 159 4.33 -9.95 24.84
N LEU A 160 5.11 -9.23 25.66
CA LEU A 160 6.45 -8.75 25.28
C LEU A 160 7.37 -9.83 24.69
N PRO A 161 7.44 -11.07 25.23
CA PRO A 161 8.30 -12.09 24.63
C PRO A 161 7.92 -12.42 23.18
N GLU A 162 6.63 -12.46 22.86
CA GLU A 162 6.14 -12.72 21.50
C GLU A 162 6.40 -11.53 20.57
N ILE A 163 6.13 -10.32 21.05
CA ILE A 163 6.39 -9.07 20.30
C ILE A 163 7.88 -8.96 19.94
N TRP A 164 8.77 -9.23 20.90
CA TRP A 164 10.22 -9.22 20.65
C TRP A 164 10.67 -10.30 19.69
N GLU A 165 10.09 -11.50 19.78
CA GLU A 165 10.43 -12.59 18.87
C GLU A 165 10.02 -12.27 17.43
N TYR A 166 8.80 -11.76 17.25
CA TYR A 166 8.33 -11.26 15.96
C TYR A 166 9.27 -10.19 15.40
N LEU A 167 9.62 -9.18 16.21
CA LEU A 167 10.51 -8.10 15.79
C LEU A 167 11.88 -8.61 15.36
N ARG A 168 12.49 -9.50 16.15
CA ARG A 168 13.81 -10.07 15.84
C ARG A 168 13.78 -10.82 14.52
N LYS A 169 12.74 -11.62 14.29
CA LYS A 169 12.57 -12.35 13.04
C LYS A 169 12.40 -11.39 11.86
N SER A 170 11.47 -10.44 11.94
CA SER A 170 11.22 -9.46 10.87
C SER A 170 12.48 -8.65 10.55
N ARG A 171 13.18 -8.15 11.58
CA ARG A 171 14.43 -7.40 11.41
C ARG A 171 15.52 -8.23 10.75
N GLU A 172 15.69 -9.49 11.15
CA GLU A 172 16.66 -10.39 10.51
C GLU A 172 16.29 -10.66 9.05
N THR A 173 15.01 -10.93 8.76
CA THR A 173 14.51 -11.11 7.39
C THR A 173 14.84 -9.90 6.51
N TYR A 174 14.57 -8.69 7.00
CA TYR A 174 14.88 -7.45 6.29
C TYR A 174 16.39 -7.27 6.05
N LEU A 175 17.20 -7.36 7.12
CA LEU A 175 18.64 -7.07 7.04
C LEU A 175 19.41 -8.12 6.23
N LYS A 176 18.99 -9.39 6.27
CA LYS A 176 19.66 -10.48 5.57
C LYS A 176 19.32 -10.51 4.09
N HIS A 177 18.06 -10.27 3.75
CA HIS A 177 17.53 -10.51 2.40
C HIS A 177 16.58 -9.42 1.92
N GLY A 178 15.64 -8.98 2.75
CA GLY A 178 14.53 -8.12 2.33
C GLY A 178 15.01 -6.81 1.70
N ARG A 179 15.99 -6.15 2.35
CA ARG A 179 16.52 -4.84 1.96
C ARG A 179 17.01 -4.77 0.52
N ASP A 180 17.47 -5.87 -0.07
CA ASP A 180 18.00 -5.89 -1.45
C ASP A 180 17.24 -6.81 -2.42
N THR A 181 16.17 -7.46 -1.96
CA THR A 181 15.40 -8.45 -2.73
C THR A 181 14.03 -7.93 -3.16
N MET A 182 13.32 -7.28 -2.24
CA MET A 182 12.02 -6.67 -2.50
C MET A 182 12.17 -5.16 -2.52
N ASN A 183 11.38 -4.50 -3.36
CA ASN A 183 11.22 -3.05 -3.30
C ASN A 183 9.76 -2.68 -3.48
N TRP A 184 9.43 -1.40 -3.32
CA TRP A 184 8.09 -0.87 -3.39
C TRP A 184 8.02 0.27 -4.40
N CYS A 185 6.86 0.44 -5.03
CA CYS A 185 6.65 1.48 -6.02
C CYS A 185 5.19 1.94 -6.07
N LEU A 186 5.00 3.25 -6.26
CA LEU A 186 3.74 3.79 -6.76
C LEU A 186 3.71 3.71 -8.28
N TYR A 187 2.74 2.98 -8.81
CA TYR A 187 2.44 2.93 -10.22
C TYR A 187 1.23 3.82 -10.49
N VAL A 188 1.42 4.85 -11.31
CA VAL A 188 0.33 5.75 -11.73
C VAL A 188 -0.10 5.36 -13.13
N TYR A 189 -1.33 4.89 -13.25
CA TYR A 189 -1.95 4.54 -14.52
C TYR A 189 -2.92 5.64 -14.96
N ARG A 190 -3.07 5.79 -16.27
CA ARG A 190 -4.03 6.69 -16.87
C ARG A 190 -5.10 5.89 -17.60
N LYS A 191 -6.36 6.15 -17.26
CA LYS A 191 -7.49 5.65 -18.03
C LYS A 191 -7.69 6.54 -19.25
N PRO A 192 -7.69 6.00 -20.48
CA PRO A 192 -7.82 6.82 -21.67
C PRO A 192 -9.26 7.36 -21.79
N VAL A 193 -9.41 8.49 -22.48
CA VAL A 193 -10.73 9.09 -22.78
C VAL A 193 -11.44 8.31 -23.89
N HIS A 194 -10.67 7.72 -24.79
CA HIS A 194 -11.12 6.87 -25.88
C HIS A 194 -10.54 5.46 -25.71
N PRO A 195 -11.27 4.38 -26.05
CA PRO A 195 -10.69 3.05 -26.06
C PRO A 195 -9.42 3.04 -26.91
N MET A 196 -8.34 2.45 -26.39
CA MET A 196 -7.13 2.21 -27.17
C MET A 196 -7.52 1.30 -28.36
N LEU A 197 -7.15 1.70 -29.58
CA LEU A 197 -7.39 0.95 -30.83
C LEU A 197 -6.66 -0.39 -30.84
#